data_AF-A0A6J4XBE2-F1
#
_entry.id   AF-A0A6J4XBE2-F1
#
_cell.length_a   1.000
_cell.length_b   1.000
_cell.length_c   1.000
_cell.angle_alpha   90.00
_cell.angle_beta   90.00
_cell.angle_gamma   90.00
#
_symmetry.space_group_name_H-M   'P 1'
#
loop_
_entity.id
_entity.type
_entity.pdbx_description
1 polymer ?
#
loop_
_entity_poly.entity_id
_entity_poly.type
_entity_poly.pdbx_seq_one_letter_code
_entity_poly.pdbx_strand_id
1 'polypeptide(L)'
;MLLLDGNDMWVNLKTSFVDIDELLLFLKKQKFSGYLHFEFSDSQCTVFIQAGDVVNGIVAIEEERNTGTSAVKSILIRSRQDKNGTIKVTQLPLQNIKFLSEAYGLSVQLRHKNLSSKHSPLGDFITKLQYEGFSGCIEVWFPVDDKRGIIFFESGQTQAIMTEELLVDLKEETPAQRKFTDSFVNRAQRSGVQYNAFEAI
;
A
#
# COMPACT_ATOMS: atom_id res chain seq x y z
N MET A 1 1.89 6.20 -3.17
CA MET A 1 1.56 4.87 -2.61
C MET A 1 0.23 4.96 -1.88
N LEU A 2 -0.65 3.95 -1.99
CA LEU A 2 -1.92 3.91 -1.24
C LEU A 2 -1.71 3.31 0.15
N LEU A 3 -2.26 3.90 1.21
CA LEU A 3 -2.26 3.30 2.55
C LEU A 3 -3.68 3.26 3.07
N LEU A 4 -3.97 2.30 3.95
CA LEU A 4 -5.25 2.21 4.61
C LEU A 4 -5.34 3.26 5.72
N ASP A 5 -6.43 4.01 5.74
CA ASP A 5 -6.77 4.97 6.78
C ASP A 5 -6.92 4.27 8.13
N GLY A 6 -6.48 4.97 9.17
CA GLY A 6 -6.49 4.49 10.53
C GLY A 6 -6.65 5.62 11.53
N ASN A 7 -6.35 5.31 12.79
CA ASN A 7 -6.33 6.33 13.83
C ASN A 7 -4.99 7.07 13.80
N ASP A 8 -5.00 8.28 13.23
CA ASP A 8 -3.83 9.12 13.18
C ASP A 8 -3.45 9.61 14.58
N MET A 9 -2.33 9.10 15.07
CA MET A 9 -1.82 9.43 16.41
C MET A 9 -1.04 10.74 16.36
N TRP A 10 -0.22 10.90 15.33
CA TRP A 10 0.54 12.11 15.06
C TRP A 10 0.64 12.38 13.57
N VAL A 11 0.53 13.64 13.19
CA VAL A 11 0.59 14.10 11.80
C VAL A 11 1.58 15.26 11.68
N ASN A 12 2.19 15.40 10.50
CA ASN A 12 3.10 16.50 10.16
C ASN A 12 4.30 16.68 11.09
N LEU A 13 4.76 15.60 11.73
CA LEU A 13 5.97 15.65 12.55
C LEU A 13 7.19 15.90 11.65
N LYS A 14 8.06 16.85 11.98
CA LYS A 14 9.25 17.13 11.17
C LYS A 14 10.41 16.24 11.59
N THR A 15 11.11 15.69 10.59
CA THR A 15 12.39 14.96 10.77
C THR A 15 13.50 15.81 11.38
N SER A 16 13.38 17.14 11.32
CA SER A 16 14.24 18.07 12.05
C SER A 16 14.01 18.10 13.56
N PHE A 17 12.82 17.71 14.02
CA PHE A 17 12.39 17.81 15.42
C PHE A 17 12.31 16.45 16.12
N VAL A 18 11.99 15.39 15.37
CA VAL A 18 11.81 14.05 15.92
C VAL A 18 13.12 13.27 15.88
N ASP A 19 13.53 12.74 17.03
CA ASP A 19 14.48 11.63 17.09
C ASP A 19 13.75 10.33 16.74
N ILE A 20 14.07 9.76 15.58
CA ILE A 20 13.39 8.57 15.07
C ILE A 20 13.66 7.33 15.94
N ASP A 21 14.84 7.24 16.55
CA ASP A 21 15.22 6.08 17.35
C ASP A 21 14.45 6.06 18.66
N GLU A 22 14.32 7.22 19.32
CA GLU A 22 13.46 7.38 20.50
C GLU A 22 11.98 7.16 20.19
N LEU A 23 11.49 7.63 19.04
CA LEU A 23 10.12 7.36 18.61
C LEU A 23 9.87 5.85 18.45
N LEU A 24 10.76 5.11 17.79
CA LEU A 24 10.62 3.67 17.64
C LEU A 24 10.70 2.92 18.97
N LEU A 25 11.60 3.33 19.88
CA LEU A 25 11.67 2.76 21.23
C LEU A 25 10.39 3.01 22.02
N PHE A 26 9.81 4.21 21.91
CA PHE A 26 8.52 4.53 22.51
C PHE A 26 7.42 3.62 21.96
N LEU A 27 7.28 3.51 20.63
CA LEU A 27 6.28 2.68 19.98
C LEU A 27 6.42 1.20 20.33
N LYS A 28 7.66 0.72 20.47
CA LYS A 28 7.96 -0.64 20.94
C LYS A 28 7.44 -0.90 22.34
N LYS A 29 7.70 0.02 23.29
CA LYS A 29 7.20 -0.09 24.68
C LYS A 29 5.67 -0.09 24.75
N GLN A 30 5.00 0.61 23.84
CA GLN A 30 3.54 0.66 23.76
C GLN A 30 2.92 -0.54 23.03
N LYS A 31 3.71 -1.50 22.54
CA LYS A 31 3.24 -2.60 21.67
C LYS A 31 2.41 -2.09 20.49
N PHE A 32 2.84 -0.97 19.92
CA PHE A 32 2.12 -0.28 18.84
C PHE A 32 1.90 -1.19 17.63
N SER A 33 0.74 -1.07 17.00
CA SER A 33 0.44 -1.70 15.71
C SER A 33 -0.07 -0.65 14.76
N GLY A 34 0.64 -0.45 13.66
CA GLY A 34 0.38 0.66 12.74
C GLY A 34 1.52 0.84 11.75
N TYR A 35 1.60 2.02 11.17
CA TYR A 35 2.72 2.40 10.31
C TYR A 35 3.19 3.82 10.58
N LEU A 36 4.45 4.07 10.23
CA LEU A 36 5.03 5.40 10.09
C LEU A 36 5.13 5.69 8.61
N HIS A 37 4.46 6.73 8.14
CA HIS A 37 4.59 7.23 6.78
C HIS A 37 5.51 8.44 6.76
N PHE A 38 6.48 8.43 5.86
CA PHE A 38 7.44 9.49 5.66
C PHE A 38 7.26 10.06 4.26
N GLU A 39 7.19 11.39 4.17
CA GLU A 39 7.22 12.09 2.90
C GLU A 39 8.50 12.90 2.81
N PHE A 40 9.28 12.62 1.78
CA PHE A 40 10.45 13.39 1.37
C PHE A 40 10.16 14.04 0.01
N SER A 41 11.04 14.93 -0.46
CA SER A 41 10.82 15.68 -1.71
C SER A 41 10.75 14.81 -2.97
N ASP A 42 11.34 13.61 -2.95
CA ASP A 42 11.54 12.73 -4.10
C ASP A 42 10.94 11.32 -3.90
N SER A 43 10.37 11.02 -2.73
CA SER A 43 9.97 9.67 -2.37
C SER A 43 8.96 9.64 -1.23
N GLN A 44 8.12 8.61 -1.26
CA GLN A 44 7.20 8.27 -0.18
C GLN A 44 7.65 6.95 0.44
N CYS A 45 7.79 6.93 1.76
CA CYS A 45 8.28 5.78 2.47
C CYS A 45 7.32 5.36 3.59
N THR A 46 7.29 4.07 3.92
CA THR A 46 6.49 3.57 5.03
C THR A 46 7.26 2.53 5.83
N VAL A 47 7.13 2.54 7.14
CA VAL A 47 7.61 1.49 8.04
C VAL A 47 6.41 0.89 8.77
N PHE A 48 6.22 -0.42 8.65
CA PHE A 48 5.16 -1.15 9.35
C PHE A 48 5.66 -1.68 10.68
N ILE A 49 4.84 -1.51 11.71
CA ILE A 49 5.13 -1.96 13.07
C ILE A 49 4.00 -2.87 13.53
N GLN A 50 4.37 -4.07 13.98
CA GLN A 50 3.45 -5.07 14.52
C GLN A 50 3.78 -5.33 15.99
N ALA A 51 2.85 -5.04 16.89
CA ALA A 51 3.01 -5.24 18.33
C ALA A 51 4.31 -4.68 18.92
N GLY A 52 4.80 -3.56 18.36
CA GLY A 52 6.02 -2.87 18.78
C GLY A 52 7.28 -3.24 18.00
N ASP A 53 7.25 -4.28 17.16
CA ASP A 53 8.38 -4.67 16.33
C ASP A 53 8.22 -4.18 14.89
N VAL A 54 9.30 -3.65 14.30
CA VAL A 54 9.33 -3.28 12.89
C VAL A 54 9.34 -4.55 12.05
N VAL A 55 8.32 -4.74 11.21
CA VAL A 55 8.14 -5.97 10.41
C VAL A 55 8.49 -5.80 8.94
N ASN A 56 8.28 -4.60 8.38
CA ASN A 56 8.57 -4.33 6.98
C ASN A 56 8.76 -2.82 6.74
N GLY A 57 9.38 -2.46 5.63
CA GLY A 57 9.51 -1.10 5.16
C GLY A 57 9.30 -1.03 3.66
N ILE A 58 8.84 0.11 3.17
CA ILE A 58 8.65 0.39 1.75
C ILE A 58 9.31 1.72 1.41
N VAL A 59 10.12 1.73 0.36
CA VAL A 59 10.50 2.94 -0.36
C VAL A 59 9.82 2.90 -1.72
N ALA A 60 8.85 3.79 -1.91
CA ALA A 60 8.15 3.95 -3.18
C ALA A 60 8.74 5.14 -3.94
N ILE A 61 9.29 4.84 -5.12
CA ILE A 61 9.61 5.78 -6.19
C ILE A 61 8.66 5.49 -7.36
N GLU A 62 8.50 6.42 -8.32
CA GLU A 62 7.38 6.35 -9.28
C GLU A 62 7.19 5.01 -10.00
N GLU A 63 8.28 4.31 -10.34
CA GLU A 63 8.23 3.10 -11.18
C GLU A 63 8.59 1.80 -10.43
N GLU A 64 9.09 1.91 -9.19
CA GLU A 64 9.58 0.79 -8.41
C GLU A 64 9.20 0.92 -6.94
N ARG A 65 8.94 -0.23 -6.32
CA ARG A 65 8.76 -0.34 -4.88
C ARG A 65 9.77 -1.31 -4.31
N ASN A 66 10.67 -0.77 -3.50
CA ASN A 66 11.65 -1.56 -2.75
C ASN A 66 11.14 -1.81 -1.33
N THR A 67 11.27 -3.04 -0.86
CA THR A 67 10.66 -3.48 0.40
C THR A 67 11.65 -4.19 1.32
N GLY A 68 11.21 -4.56 2.53
CA GLY A 68 11.98 -5.38 3.46
C GLY A 68 12.97 -4.61 4.34
N THR A 69 13.90 -5.33 4.95
CA THR A 69 14.82 -4.78 5.96
C THR A 69 15.79 -3.74 5.37
N SER A 70 16.18 -3.88 4.10
CA SER A 70 17.00 -2.89 3.39
C SER A 70 16.26 -1.56 3.26
N ALA A 71 14.97 -1.60 2.91
CA ALA A 71 14.10 -0.43 2.85
C ALA A 71 13.93 0.20 4.24
N VAL A 72 13.68 -0.59 5.30
CA VAL A 72 13.65 -0.05 6.67
C VAL A 72 14.95 0.70 6.99
N LYS A 73 16.10 0.09 6.73
CA LYS A 73 17.40 0.71 7.02
C LYS A 73 17.60 2.02 6.26
N SER A 74 17.27 2.07 4.97
CA SER A 74 17.41 3.29 4.16
C SER A 74 16.50 4.41 4.66
N ILE A 75 15.25 4.10 5.01
CA ILE A 75 14.29 5.06 5.57
C ILE A 75 14.82 5.65 6.87
N LEU A 76 15.30 4.82 7.80
CA LEU A 76 15.80 5.29 9.09
C LEU A 76 17.09 6.10 8.95
N ILE A 77 17.98 5.75 8.03
CA ILE A 77 19.16 6.58 7.73
C ILE A 77 18.70 7.93 7.20
N ARG A 78 17.79 7.92 6.23
CA ARG A 78 17.29 9.14 5.58
C ARG A 78 16.57 10.05 6.57
N SER A 79 15.70 9.53 7.43
CA SER A 79 14.98 10.33 8.42
C SER A 79 15.90 11.02 9.43
N ARG A 80 17.12 10.50 9.64
CA ARG A 80 18.15 11.14 10.48
C ARG A 80 18.90 12.25 9.74
N GLN A 81 19.06 12.12 8.43
CA GLN A 81 19.89 13.02 7.60
C GLN A 81 19.09 14.14 6.96
N ASP A 82 17.96 13.81 6.32
CA ASP A 82 17.06 14.76 5.67
C ASP A 82 16.15 15.39 6.73
N LYS A 83 16.29 16.71 6.90
CA LYS A 83 15.58 17.49 7.93
C LYS A 83 14.29 18.13 7.41
N ASN A 84 13.98 17.98 6.13
CA ASN A 84 12.80 18.57 5.50
C ASN A 84 11.63 17.60 5.39
N GLY A 85 11.85 16.31 5.62
CA GLY A 85 10.80 15.28 5.58
C GLY A 85 9.77 15.43 6.69
N THR A 86 8.56 14.93 6.43
CA THR A 86 7.46 14.81 7.40
C THR A 86 7.25 13.35 7.79
N ILE A 87 6.71 13.14 8.99
CA ILE A 87 6.34 11.83 9.52
C ILE A 87 4.88 11.90 9.97
N LYS A 88 4.10 10.92 9.56
CA LYS A 88 2.74 10.63 10.03
C LYS A 88 2.75 9.25 10.69
N VAL A 89 2.12 9.12 11.86
CA VAL A 89 2.03 7.87 12.61
C VAL A 89 0.56 7.49 12.72
N THR A 90 0.20 6.37 12.10
CA THR A 90 -1.18 5.91 12.01
C THR A 90 -1.29 4.54 12.66
N GLN A 91 -2.19 4.43 13.64
CA GLN A 91 -2.52 3.17 14.29
C GLN A 91 -3.55 2.41 13.47
N LEU A 92 -3.35 1.10 13.33
CA LEU A 92 -4.27 0.21 12.65
C LEU A 92 -4.53 -1.06 13.48
N PRO A 93 -5.69 -1.73 13.28
CA PRO A 93 -5.91 -3.06 13.80
C PRO A 93 -4.79 -4.01 13.38
N LEU A 94 -4.36 -4.89 14.29
CA LEU A 94 -3.25 -5.82 14.08
C LEU A 94 -3.41 -6.66 12.79
N GLN A 95 -4.64 -7.10 12.50
CA GLN A 95 -4.96 -7.88 11.30
C GLN A 95 -4.66 -7.10 10.00
N ASN A 96 -4.96 -5.80 9.97
CA ASN A 96 -4.72 -4.96 8.79
C ASN A 96 -3.22 -4.77 8.59
N ILE A 97 -2.44 -4.59 9.67
CA ILE A 97 -0.99 -4.46 9.57
C ILE A 97 -0.33 -5.75 9.10
N LYS A 98 -0.75 -6.91 9.59
CA LYS A 98 -0.26 -8.20 9.10
C LYS A 98 -0.45 -8.30 7.59
N PHE A 99 -1.69 -8.09 7.13
CA PHE A 99 -1.99 -8.12 5.71
C PHE A 99 -1.16 -7.12 4.92
N LEU A 100 -1.13 -5.84 5.32
CA LEU A 100 -0.39 -4.80 4.61
C LEU A 100 1.11 -5.11 4.54
N SER A 101 1.69 -5.62 5.63
CA SER A 101 3.11 -5.98 5.67
C SER A 101 3.45 -7.14 4.73
N GLU A 102 2.53 -8.08 4.53
CA GLU A 102 2.65 -9.21 3.59
C GLU A 102 2.41 -8.75 2.15
N ALA A 103 1.30 -8.05 1.90
CA ALA A 103 0.90 -7.59 0.57
C ALA A 103 1.88 -6.59 -0.04
N TYR A 104 2.46 -5.72 0.79
CA TYR A 104 3.57 -4.85 0.41
C TYR A 104 4.95 -5.46 0.70
N GLY A 105 5.02 -6.75 1.04
CA GLY A 105 6.28 -7.49 1.22
C GLY A 105 6.96 -7.89 -0.09
N LEU A 106 6.26 -7.74 -1.22
CA LEU A 106 6.79 -8.02 -2.54
C LEU A 106 7.39 -6.74 -3.12
N SER A 107 8.67 -6.81 -3.51
CA SER A 107 9.25 -5.81 -4.41
C SER A 107 8.56 -5.93 -5.76
N VAL A 108 8.17 -4.80 -6.33
CA VAL A 108 7.44 -4.77 -7.61
C VAL A 108 8.01 -3.74 -8.57
N GLN A 109 7.90 -4.03 -9.87
CA GLN A 109 8.21 -3.11 -10.97
C GLN A 109 6.98 -2.87 -11.85
N LEU A 110 6.92 -1.69 -12.45
CA LEU A 110 5.85 -1.33 -13.37
C LEU A 110 5.90 -2.20 -14.65
N ARG A 111 4.85 -2.98 -14.90
CA ARG A 111 4.67 -3.80 -16.12
C ARG A 111 3.76 -3.13 -17.14
N HIS A 112 2.68 -2.51 -16.68
CA HIS A 112 1.73 -1.79 -17.53
C HIS A 112 1.44 -0.41 -16.94
N LYS A 113 1.57 0.63 -17.77
CA LYS A 113 1.45 2.05 -17.37
C LYS A 113 0.29 2.73 -18.08
N ASN A 114 -0.45 3.55 -17.34
CA ASN A 114 -1.48 4.47 -17.78
C ASN A 114 -2.57 3.83 -18.65
N LEU A 115 -2.99 2.62 -18.29
CA LEU A 115 -4.14 1.98 -18.93
C LEU A 115 -5.43 2.70 -18.53
N SER A 116 -6.45 2.62 -19.39
CA SER A 116 -7.76 3.21 -19.12
C SER A 116 -8.87 2.18 -19.29
N SER A 117 -9.80 2.14 -18.34
CA SER A 117 -10.96 1.23 -18.42
C SER A 117 -11.89 1.53 -19.59
N LYS A 118 -11.77 2.71 -20.21
CA LYS A 118 -12.51 3.06 -21.44
C LYS A 118 -12.06 2.26 -22.68
N HIS A 119 -10.81 1.81 -22.70
CA HIS A 119 -10.21 1.11 -23.83
C HIS A 119 -9.79 -0.32 -23.49
N SER A 120 -9.45 -0.56 -22.23
CA SER A 120 -9.10 -1.87 -21.70
C SER A 120 -9.90 -2.09 -20.42
N PRO A 121 -11.10 -2.70 -20.51
CA PRO A 121 -11.97 -2.90 -19.36
C PRO A 121 -11.23 -3.56 -18.21
N LEU A 122 -11.35 -3.01 -17.00
CA LEU A 122 -10.57 -3.47 -15.85
C LEU A 122 -10.88 -4.95 -15.54
N GLY A 123 -12.14 -5.38 -15.66
CA GLY A 123 -12.53 -6.78 -15.44
C GLY A 123 -11.86 -7.76 -16.40
N ASP A 124 -11.79 -7.41 -17.69
CA ASP A 124 -11.13 -8.25 -18.70
C ASP A 124 -9.62 -8.32 -18.45
N PHE A 125 -9.02 -7.21 -18.03
CA PHE A 125 -7.61 -7.14 -17.67
C PHE A 125 -7.30 -7.98 -16.42
N ILE A 126 -8.14 -7.92 -15.38
CA ILE A 126 -8.05 -8.80 -14.21
C ILE A 126 -8.09 -10.26 -14.64
N THR A 127 -9.09 -10.64 -15.45
CA THR A 127 -9.26 -12.02 -15.94
C THR A 127 -8.02 -12.50 -16.70
N LYS A 128 -7.43 -11.63 -17.54
CA LYS A 128 -6.18 -11.92 -18.24
C LYS A 128 -5.02 -12.20 -17.27
N LEU A 129 -4.82 -11.34 -16.26
CA LEU A 129 -3.74 -11.53 -15.29
C LEU A 129 -3.92 -12.80 -14.45
N GLN A 130 -5.16 -13.14 -14.10
CA GLN A 130 -5.48 -14.39 -13.42
C GLN A 130 -5.07 -15.61 -14.26
N TYR A 131 -5.40 -15.60 -15.56
CA TYR A 131 -5.01 -16.67 -16.49
C TYR A 131 -3.48 -16.77 -16.66
N GLU A 132 -2.76 -15.65 -16.63
CA GLU A 132 -1.30 -15.60 -16.76
C GLU A 132 -0.55 -16.05 -15.48
N GLY A 133 -1.25 -16.34 -14.37
CA GLY A 133 -0.59 -16.67 -13.10
C GLY A 133 0.12 -15.48 -12.45
N PHE A 134 -0.33 -14.26 -12.75
CA PHE A 134 0.32 -13.01 -12.33
C PHE A 134 0.46 -12.89 -10.80
N SER A 135 1.59 -12.34 -10.34
CA SER A 135 1.82 -11.97 -8.94
C SER A 135 2.27 -10.52 -8.86
N GLY A 136 1.63 -9.74 -7.99
CA GLY A 136 1.84 -8.29 -7.92
C GLY A 136 0.56 -7.55 -7.59
N CYS A 137 0.39 -6.34 -8.13
CA CYS A 137 -0.82 -5.57 -7.90
C CYS A 137 -1.23 -4.66 -9.07
N ILE A 138 -2.50 -4.27 -9.08
CA ILE A 138 -3.03 -3.21 -9.94
C ILE A 138 -3.36 -2.01 -9.07
N GLU A 139 -2.76 -0.86 -9.34
CA GLU A 139 -3.15 0.42 -8.75
C GLU A 139 -4.17 1.10 -9.66
N VAL A 140 -5.29 1.55 -9.09
CA VAL A 140 -6.46 2.11 -9.79
C VAL A 140 -6.74 3.52 -9.28
N TRP A 141 -6.95 4.46 -10.20
CA TRP A 141 -7.30 5.87 -9.91
C TRP A 141 -8.69 6.20 -10.46
N PHE A 142 -9.56 6.69 -9.57
CA PHE A 142 -10.91 7.13 -9.89
C PHE A 142 -10.91 8.65 -10.13
N PRO A 143 -10.97 9.12 -11.40
CA PRO A 143 -10.79 10.54 -11.71
C PRO A 143 -11.95 11.42 -11.23
N VAL A 144 -13.11 10.84 -10.93
CA VAL A 144 -14.32 11.59 -10.55
C VAL A 144 -14.26 12.10 -9.10
N ASP A 145 -13.64 11.35 -8.21
CA ASP A 145 -13.60 11.64 -6.77
C ASP A 145 -12.20 11.56 -6.16
N ASP A 146 -11.16 11.53 -7.01
CA ASP A 146 -9.74 11.41 -6.64
C ASP A 146 -9.43 10.23 -5.70
N LYS A 147 -10.30 9.21 -5.69
CA LYS A 147 -10.10 8.01 -4.88
C LYS A 147 -9.16 7.04 -5.56
N ARG A 148 -8.54 6.20 -4.75
CA ARG A 148 -7.59 5.18 -5.20
C ARG A 148 -7.99 3.80 -4.69
N GLY A 149 -7.57 2.78 -5.43
CA GLY A 149 -7.69 1.39 -5.03
C GLY A 149 -6.52 0.56 -5.49
N ILE A 150 -6.30 -0.58 -4.83
CA ILE A 150 -5.31 -1.57 -5.20
C ILE A 150 -5.98 -2.95 -5.22
N ILE A 151 -5.67 -3.73 -6.25
CA ILE A 151 -6.04 -5.15 -6.34
C ILE A 151 -4.74 -5.95 -6.22
N PHE A 152 -4.65 -6.83 -5.24
CA PHE A 152 -3.48 -7.67 -4.99
C PHE A 152 -3.66 -9.05 -5.61
N PHE A 153 -2.59 -9.59 -6.20
CA PHE A 153 -2.55 -10.88 -6.86
C PHE A 153 -1.38 -11.72 -6.36
N GLU A 154 -1.62 -13.02 -6.23
CA GLU A 154 -0.59 -14.03 -5.98
C GLU A 154 -0.92 -15.26 -6.82
N SER A 155 0.02 -15.67 -7.69
CA SER A 155 -0.11 -16.81 -8.59
C SER A 155 -1.43 -16.83 -9.38
N GLY A 156 -1.88 -15.68 -9.87
CA GLY A 156 -3.12 -15.52 -10.62
C GLY A 156 -4.39 -15.51 -9.77
N GLN A 157 -4.30 -15.60 -8.44
CA GLN A 157 -5.44 -15.47 -7.54
C GLN A 157 -5.52 -14.05 -6.98
N THR A 158 -6.72 -13.46 -7.00
CA THR A 158 -6.96 -12.17 -6.36
C THR A 158 -6.97 -12.36 -4.84
N GLN A 159 -5.98 -11.79 -4.16
CA GLN A 159 -5.79 -11.95 -2.72
C GLN A 159 -6.60 -10.93 -1.91
N ALA A 160 -6.70 -9.69 -2.40
CA ALA A 160 -7.46 -8.65 -1.73
C ALA A 160 -7.74 -7.47 -2.66
N ILE A 161 -8.70 -6.66 -2.24
CA ILE A 161 -8.92 -5.31 -2.77
C ILE A 161 -8.81 -4.33 -1.61
N MET A 162 -8.06 -3.26 -1.82
CA MET A 162 -7.88 -2.20 -0.84
C MET A 162 -8.24 -0.85 -1.43
N THR A 163 -8.96 -0.03 -0.67
CA THR A 163 -9.09 1.42 -0.85
C THR A 163 -8.48 2.12 0.36
N GLU A 164 -8.50 3.45 0.38
CA GLU A 164 -8.09 4.22 1.57
C GLU A 164 -8.91 3.83 2.80
N GLU A 165 -10.21 3.58 2.62
CA GLU A 165 -11.15 3.35 3.73
C GLU A 165 -11.27 1.87 4.14
N LEU A 166 -10.96 0.94 3.23
CA LEU A 166 -11.34 -0.46 3.39
C LEU A 166 -10.32 -1.41 2.79
N LEU A 167 -10.02 -2.47 3.54
CA LEU A 167 -9.31 -3.64 3.06
C LEU A 167 -10.25 -4.85 3.08
N VAL A 168 -10.39 -5.51 1.93
CA VAL A 168 -11.19 -6.72 1.77
C VAL A 168 -10.26 -7.86 1.38
N ASP A 169 -9.99 -8.77 2.32
CA ASP A 169 -9.31 -10.04 2.05
C ASP A 169 -10.23 -10.95 1.23
N LEU A 170 -9.69 -11.57 0.18
CA LEU A 170 -10.41 -12.41 -0.78
C LEU A 170 -9.90 -13.87 -0.82
N LYS A 171 -8.98 -14.26 0.08
CA LYS A 171 -8.46 -15.64 0.17
C LYS A 171 -9.56 -16.69 0.35
N GLU A 172 -10.58 -16.36 1.15
CA GLU A 172 -11.77 -17.20 1.36
C GLU A 172 -13.01 -16.42 0.92
N GLU A 173 -13.28 -16.44 -0.38
CA GLU A 173 -14.28 -15.57 -1.01
C GLU A 173 -15.73 -15.92 -0.60
N THR A 174 -16.32 -15.06 0.23
CA THR A 174 -17.73 -15.09 0.63
C THR A 174 -18.65 -14.39 -0.39
N PRO A 175 -19.97 -14.63 -0.37
CA PRO A 175 -20.91 -13.92 -1.23
C PRO A 175 -20.88 -12.39 -1.08
N ALA A 176 -20.59 -11.89 0.13
CA ALA A 176 -20.47 -10.45 0.39
C ALA A 176 -19.23 -9.85 -0.27
N GLN A 177 -18.10 -10.57 -0.19
CA GLN A 177 -16.84 -10.20 -0.85
C GLN A 177 -16.96 -10.22 -2.38
N ARG A 178 -17.63 -11.23 -2.96
CA ARG A 178 -17.96 -11.24 -4.40
C ARG A 178 -18.70 -10.00 -4.84
N LYS A 179 -19.77 -9.66 -4.11
CA LYS A 179 -20.58 -8.46 -4.40
C LYS A 179 -19.76 -7.18 -4.29
N PHE A 180 -18.83 -7.10 -3.34
CA PHE A 180 -17.91 -5.96 -3.22
C PHE A 180 -16.98 -5.88 -4.44
N THR A 181 -16.33 -6.98 -4.82
CA THR A 181 -15.46 -7.07 -6.00
C THR A 181 -16.20 -6.64 -7.27
N ASP A 182 -17.39 -7.19 -7.49
CA ASP A 182 -18.24 -6.82 -8.63
C ASP A 182 -18.58 -5.33 -8.61
N SER A 183 -18.95 -4.79 -7.45
CA SER A 183 -19.24 -3.36 -7.32
C SER A 183 -18.03 -2.49 -7.60
N PHE A 184 -16.84 -2.89 -7.14
CA PHE A 184 -15.58 -2.18 -7.36
C PHE A 184 -15.25 -2.13 -8.86
N VAL A 185 -15.27 -3.28 -9.54
CA VAL A 185 -14.99 -3.38 -10.98
C VAL A 185 -16.03 -2.63 -11.81
N ASN A 186 -17.32 -2.78 -11.49
CA ASN A 186 -18.39 -2.07 -12.18
C ASN A 186 -18.27 -0.54 -12.04
N ARG A 187 -17.96 -0.07 -10.83
CA ARG A 187 -17.69 1.36 -10.60
C ARG A 187 -16.49 1.81 -11.42
N ALA A 188 -15.39 1.06 -11.40
CA ALA A 188 -14.18 1.39 -12.16
C ALA A 188 -14.44 1.50 -13.67
N GLN A 189 -15.28 0.62 -14.22
CA GLN A 189 -15.69 0.69 -15.61
C GLN A 189 -16.51 1.94 -15.92
N ARG A 190 -17.53 2.23 -15.10
CA ARG A 190 -18.42 3.39 -15.29
C ARG A 190 -17.69 4.73 -15.15
N SER A 191 -16.74 4.80 -14.22
CA SER A 191 -15.96 6.01 -13.95
C SER A 191 -14.81 6.23 -14.94
N GLY A 192 -14.50 5.27 -15.81
CA GLY A 192 -13.41 5.42 -16.78
C GLY A 192 -12.04 5.56 -16.11
N VAL A 193 -11.76 4.74 -15.09
CA VAL A 193 -10.53 4.78 -14.29
C VAL A 193 -9.25 4.70 -15.14
N GLN A 194 -8.17 5.25 -14.58
CA GLN A 194 -6.82 4.93 -15.01
C GLN A 194 -6.23 3.88 -14.09
N TYR A 195 -5.34 3.03 -14.60
CA TYR A 195 -4.69 2.03 -13.77
C TYR A 195 -3.30 1.61 -14.30
N ASN A 196 -2.47 1.17 -13.37
CA ASN A 196 -1.13 0.63 -13.58
C ASN A 196 -1.06 -0.78 -12.99
N ALA A 197 -0.30 -1.67 -13.62
CA ALA A 197 -0.01 -2.99 -13.08
C ALA A 197 1.47 -3.12 -12.76
N PHE A 198 1.76 -3.56 -11.54
CA PHE A 198 3.10 -3.77 -11.02
C PHE A 198 3.31 -5.26 -10.74
N GLU A 199 4.35 -5.83 -11.32
CA GLU A 199 4.68 -7.25 -11.20
C GLU A 199 5.74 -7.46 -10.13
N ALA A 200 5.58 -8.52 -9.34
CA ALA A 200 6.57 -8.93 -8.35
C ALA A 200 7.90 -9.37 -8.99
N ILE A 201 9.03 -9.05 -8.35
CA ILE A 201 10.40 -9.34 -8.80
C ILE A 201 11.08 -10.30 -7.84
#